data_AF-A0ABC8J850-F1
#
_entry.id   AF-A0ABC8J850-F1
#
_cell.length_a   1.000
_cell.length_b   1.000
_cell.length_c   1.000
_cell.angle_alpha   90.00
_cell.angle_beta   90.00
_cell.angle_gamma   90.00
#
_symmetry.space_group_name_H-M   'P 1'
#
loop_
_entity.id
_entity.type
_entity.pdbx_description
1 polymer ?
#
loop_
_entity_poly.entity_id
_entity_poly.type
_entity_poly.pdbx_seq_one_letter_code
_entity_poly.pdbx_strand_id
1 'polypeptide(L)'
;MALRSNICTIQGRRCLPPTGSCTESTAQTAKTAAIVLQSLTPNAQNVFKIIADYQISHPDEDGMSTEELYSASRERFFVSSQVTLNSHLTEFKYHELVKTKRNSDGQECLNIPLSPDALKQLVLDLNQ
;
A
#
# COMPACT_ATOMS: atom_id res chain seq x y z
N MET A 1 29.77 -54.99 -14.96
CA MET A 1 29.51 -53.76 -15.74
C MET A 1 29.01 -52.70 -14.77
N ALA A 2 29.83 -51.65 -14.57
CA ALA A 2 29.58 -50.33 -13.97
C ALA A 2 28.38 -50.13 -13.01
N LEU A 3 28.60 -49.81 -11.72
CA LEU A 3 28.55 -48.44 -11.13
C LEU A 3 27.14 -47.81 -11.25
N ARG A 4 26.42 -47.45 -10.18
CA ARG A 4 26.81 -46.49 -9.13
C ARG A 4 25.95 -46.60 -7.86
N SER A 5 26.62 -46.38 -6.72
CA SER A 5 26.06 -46.01 -5.42
C SER A 5 25.25 -44.71 -5.44
N ASN A 6 24.26 -44.64 -4.54
CA ASN A 6 23.99 -43.56 -3.55
C ASN A 6 22.59 -43.84 -2.97
N ILE A 7 22.46 -44.45 -1.79
CA ILE A 7 22.42 -43.79 -0.48
C ILE A 7 21.69 -42.44 -0.53
N CYS A 8 20.42 -42.43 -0.12
CA CYS A 8 19.83 -41.28 0.56
C CYS A 8 18.76 -41.78 1.53
N THR A 9 19.22 -42.09 2.75
CA THR A 9 18.38 -42.25 3.94
C THR A 9 18.27 -40.88 4.60
N ILE A 10 17.16 -40.16 4.44
CA ILE A 10 16.72 -39.10 5.37
C ILE A 10 15.18 -39.16 5.42
N GLN A 11 14.62 -39.82 6.43
CA GLN A 11 14.13 -39.25 7.69
C GLN A 11 12.82 -38.46 7.53
N GLY A 12 11.79 -38.94 8.23
CA GLY A 12 10.44 -38.41 8.24
C GLY A 12 10.39 -36.91 8.48
N ARG A 13 9.76 -36.20 7.54
CA ARG A 13 9.20 -34.88 7.79
C ARG A 13 7.70 -35.05 7.97
N ARG A 14 7.27 -34.78 9.20
CA ARG A 14 5.87 -34.57 9.57
C ARG A 14 5.21 -33.69 8.50
N CYS A 15 4.10 -34.17 7.93
CA CYS A 15 3.13 -33.29 7.28
C CYS A 15 2.65 -32.31 8.34
N LEU A 16 3.19 -31.09 8.34
CA LEU A 16 2.58 -29.96 9.00
C LEU A 16 1.38 -29.52 8.13
N PRO A 17 0.25 -29.10 8.73
CA PRO A 17 -0.82 -28.49 7.96
C PRO A 17 -0.31 -27.20 7.32
N PRO A 18 -0.76 -26.81 6.12
CA PRO A 18 -0.54 -25.48 5.62
C PRO A 18 -1.45 -24.53 6.40
N THR A 19 -1.02 -24.07 7.58
CA THR A 19 -1.53 -22.81 8.14
C THR A 19 -0.75 -21.67 7.50
N GLY A 20 -0.93 -21.53 6.18
CA GLY A 20 -0.36 -20.49 5.35
C GLY A 20 -1.48 -19.56 4.93
N SER A 21 -1.48 -18.38 5.53
CA SER A 21 -2.41 -17.28 5.35
C SER A 21 -2.74 -16.98 3.90
N CYS A 22 -3.97 -16.52 3.66
CA CYS A 22 -4.42 -15.88 2.43
C CYS A 22 -3.63 -14.57 2.15
N THR A 23 -2.34 -14.65 1.81
CA THR A 23 -1.47 -13.49 1.50
C THR A 23 -1.30 -13.27 0.00
N GLU A 24 -1.86 -14.14 -0.85
CA GLU A 24 -1.78 -13.98 -2.31
C GLU A 24 -2.72 -12.89 -2.83
N SER A 25 -3.89 -12.72 -2.20
CA SER A 25 -4.89 -11.74 -2.66
C SER A 25 -4.44 -10.30 -2.45
N THR A 26 -3.82 -9.97 -1.31
CA THR A 26 -3.33 -8.62 -1.01
C THR A 26 -2.10 -8.25 -1.85
N ALA A 27 -1.24 -9.22 -2.16
CA ALA A 27 -0.06 -9.01 -3.00
C ALA A 27 -0.44 -8.68 -4.45
N GLN A 28 -1.49 -9.33 -4.98
CA GLN A 28 -2.02 -9.02 -6.30
C GLN A 28 -2.63 -7.62 -6.35
N THR A 29 -3.34 -7.20 -5.31
CA THR A 29 -3.90 -5.84 -5.20
C THR A 29 -2.80 -4.77 -5.14
N ALA A 30 -1.72 -5.01 -4.40
CA ALA A 30 -0.59 -4.08 -4.32
C ALA A 30 0.13 -3.89 -5.66
N LYS A 31 0.33 -4.97 -6.42
CA LYS A 31 0.92 -4.91 -7.78
C LYS A 31 0.05 -4.10 -8.74
N THR A 32 -1.27 -4.32 -8.72
CA THR A 32 -2.19 -3.54 -9.54
C THR A 32 -2.18 -2.07 -9.14
N ALA A 33 -2.17 -1.78 -7.82
CA ALA A 33 -2.06 -0.42 -7.31
C ALA A 33 -0.77 0.27 -7.79
N ALA A 34 0.36 -0.44 -7.81
CA ALA A 34 1.63 0.07 -8.33
C ALA A 34 1.54 0.47 -9.81
N ILE A 35 0.95 -0.39 -10.66
CA ILE A 35 0.78 -0.11 -12.09
C ILE A 35 -0.08 1.13 -12.31
N VAL A 36 -1.19 1.26 -11.57
CA VAL A 36 -2.04 2.45 -11.66
C VAL A 36 -1.27 3.69 -11.21
N LEU A 37 -0.61 3.64 -10.04
CA LEU A 37 0.16 4.78 -9.51
C LEU A 37 1.29 5.22 -10.45
N GLN A 38 1.98 4.28 -11.09
CA GLN A 38 3.03 4.56 -12.09
C GLN A 38 2.47 5.26 -13.34
N SER A 39 1.19 5.07 -13.66
CA SER A 39 0.52 5.78 -14.76
C SER A 39 0.12 7.21 -14.40
N LEU A 40 0.08 7.56 -13.11
CA LEU A 40 -0.26 8.89 -12.62
C LEU A 40 0.93 9.85 -12.69
N THR A 41 0.66 11.14 -12.58
CA THR A 41 1.70 12.17 -12.52
C THR A 41 2.62 11.99 -11.30
N PRO A 42 3.92 12.38 -11.37
CA PRO A 42 4.83 12.31 -10.22
C PRO A 42 4.31 13.05 -8.98
N ASN A 43 3.61 14.17 -9.16
CA ASN A 43 2.99 14.90 -8.05
C ASN A 43 1.89 14.08 -7.38
N ALA A 44 1.03 13.41 -8.16
CA ALA A 44 0.02 12.52 -7.61
C ALA A 44 0.67 11.35 -6.83
N GLN A 45 1.71 10.74 -7.37
CA GLN A 45 2.46 9.68 -6.66
C GLN A 45 3.03 10.19 -5.33
N ASN A 46 3.58 11.41 -5.30
CA ASN A 46 4.10 12.00 -4.07
C ASN A 46 3.00 12.35 -3.05
N VAL A 47 1.82 12.80 -3.50
CA VAL A 47 0.65 12.99 -2.62
C VAL A 47 0.20 11.64 -2.02
N PHE A 48 0.16 10.57 -2.83
CA PHE A 48 -0.16 9.23 -2.34
C PHE A 48 0.85 8.75 -1.28
N LYS A 49 2.16 9.01 -1.48
CA LYS A 49 3.20 8.68 -0.51
C LYS A 49 2.99 9.37 0.84
N ILE A 50 2.50 10.62 0.87
CA ILE A 50 2.18 11.30 2.15
C ILE A 50 1.12 10.51 2.94
N ILE A 51 0.06 10.06 2.28
CA ILE A 51 -1.01 9.27 2.92
C ILE A 51 -0.43 7.93 3.42
N ALA A 52 0.39 7.28 2.60
CA ALA A 52 1.01 6.00 2.93
C ALA A 52 1.95 6.11 4.15
N ASP A 53 2.83 7.11 4.16
CA ASP A 53 3.77 7.37 5.24
C ASP A 53 3.04 7.70 6.54
N TYR A 54 1.94 8.47 6.47
CA TYR A 54 1.09 8.76 7.62
C TYR A 54 0.48 7.49 8.22
N GLN A 55 -0.12 6.64 7.38
CA GLN A 55 -0.74 5.38 7.81
C GLN A 55 0.29 4.37 8.37
N ILE A 56 1.52 4.35 7.83
CA ILE A 56 2.60 3.51 8.35
C ILE A 56 3.09 4.02 9.73
N SER A 57 3.13 5.33 9.91
CA SER A 57 3.61 5.96 11.15
C SER A 57 2.57 5.96 12.27
N HIS A 58 1.28 5.92 11.93
CA HIS A 58 0.15 5.98 12.86
C HIS A 58 -0.82 4.81 12.63
N PRO A 59 -0.41 3.56 12.94
CA PRO A 59 -1.23 2.38 12.69
C PRO A 59 -2.51 2.31 13.54
N ASP A 60 -2.55 3.04 14.65
CA ASP A 60 -3.70 3.09 15.58
C ASP A 60 -4.72 4.19 15.21
N GLU A 61 -4.40 5.05 14.24
CA GLU A 61 -5.27 6.14 13.76
C GLU A 61 -6.16 5.68 12.60
N ASP A 62 -7.34 6.30 12.48
CA ASP A 62 -8.33 5.97 11.42
C ASP A 62 -7.95 6.47 10.02
N GLY A 63 -6.82 7.18 9.89
CA GLY A 63 -6.28 7.73 8.64
C GLY A 63 -5.99 9.23 8.74
N MET A 64 -5.59 9.83 7.62
CA MET A 64 -5.22 11.25 7.54
C MET A 64 -6.41 12.11 7.10
N SER A 65 -6.65 13.27 7.72
CA SER A 65 -7.70 14.17 7.24
C SER A 65 -7.33 14.82 5.89
N THR A 66 -8.33 15.28 5.14
CA THR A 66 -8.07 16.00 3.87
C THR A 66 -7.32 17.32 4.11
N GLU A 67 -7.54 17.97 5.27
CA GLU A 67 -6.89 19.23 5.64
C GLU A 67 -5.41 19.05 5.95
N GLU A 68 -5.06 18.00 6.70
CA GLU A 68 -3.66 17.64 6.97
C GLU A 68 -2.93 17.24 5.69
N LEU A 69 -3.59 16.44 4.84
CA LEU A 69 -3.01 16.07 3.54
C LEU A 69 -2.75 17.30 2.68
N TYR A 70 -3.67 18.26 2.64
CA TYR A 70 -3.49 19.51 1.89
C TYR A 70 -2.31 20.32 2.41
N SER A 71 -2.21 20.47 3.73
CA SER A 71 -1.12 21.19 4.38
C SER A 71 0.24 20.54 4.05
N ALA A 72 0.36 19.23 4.27
CA ALA A 72 1.59 18.48 3.98
C ALA A 72 1.96 18.49 2.48
N SER A 73 0.96 18.38 1.59
CA SER A 73 1.21 18.39 0.14
C SER A 73 1.64 19.77 -0.36
N ARG A 74 1.11 20.84 0.23
CA ARG A 74 1.43 22.22 -0.12
C ARG A 74 2.82 22.63 0.37
N GLU A 75 3.20 22.23 1.58
CA GLU A 75 4.54 22.46 2.13
C GLU A 75 5.66 21.85 1.28
N ARG A 76 5.37 20.73 0.62
CA ARG A 76 6.30 20.03 -0.28
C ARG A 76 6.12 20.40 -1.75
N PHE A 77 5.28 21.38 -2.05
CA PHE A 77 4.97 21.86 -3.42
C PHE A 77 4.42 20.79 -4.38
N PHE A 78 3.78 19.73 -3.86
CA PHE A 78 3.15 18.70 -4.70
C PHE A 78 1.81 19.17 -5.28
N VAL A 79 1.13 20.09 -4.58
CA VAL A 79 -0.13 20.70 -5.03
C VAL A 79 -0.05 22.22 -4.94
N SER A 80 -0.66 22.91 -5.90
CA SER A 80 -0.73 24.38 -5.93
C SER A 80 -2.02 24.94 -5.34
N SER A 81 -3.08 24.13 -5.25
CA SER A 81 -4.40 24.53 -4.76
C SER A 81 -5.21 23.34 -4.24
N GLN A 82 -6.26 23.62 -3.45
CA GLN A 82 -7.22 22.61 -2.99
C GLN A 82 -7.89 21.89 -4.17
N VAL A 83 -8.14 22.59 -5.28
CA VAL A 83 -8.76 22.01 -6.49
C VAL A 83 -7.84 20.94 -7.09
N THR A 84 -6.53 21.20 -7.15
CA THR A 84 -5.53 20.23 -7.61
C THR A 84 -5.50 19.00 -6.72
N LEU A 85 -5.52 19.18 -5.39
CA LEU A 85 -5.60 18.06 -4.46
C LEU A 85 -6.87 17.23 -4.67
N ASN A 86 -8.03 17.89 -4.79
CA ASN A 86 -9.30 17.21 -5.02
C ASN A 86 -9.31 16.42 -6.34
N SER A 87 -8.61 16.91 -7.37
CA SER A 87 -8.41 16.17 -8.62
C SER A 87 -7.67 14.86 -8.38
N HIS A 88 -6.53 14.89 -7.66
CA HIS A 88 -5.79 13.69 -7.30
C HIS A 88 -6.61 12.73 -6.44
N LEU A 89 -7.34 13.25 -5.44
CA LEU A 89 -8.21 12.43 -4.59
C LEU A 89 -9.33 11.76 -5.37
N THR A 90 -9.88 12.43 -6.39
CA THR A 90 -10.91 11.85 -7.26
C THR A 90 -10.34 10.69 -8.06
N GLU A 91 -9.15 10.86 -8.63
CA GLU A 91 -8.44 9.80 -9.36
C GLU A 91 -8.08 8.61 -8.46
N PHE A 92 -7.58 8.86 -7.24
CA PHE A 92 -7.30 7.79 -6.28
C PHE A 92 -8.55 7.02 -5.88
N LYS A 93 -9.67 7.71 -5.66
CA LYS A 93 -10.96 7.06 -5.32
C LYS A 93 -11.51 6.26 -6.50
N TYR A 94 -11.39 6.77 -7.72
CA TYR A 94 -11.82 6.07 -8.93
C TYR A 94 -11.09 4.73 -9.11
N HIS A 95 -9.81 4.70 -8.77
CA HIS A 95 -8.97 3.50 -8.83
C HIS A 95 -8.94 2.69 -7.52
N GLU A 96 -9.79 3.02 -6.55
CA GLU A 96 -9.83 2.39 -5.21
C GLU A 96 -8.48 2.37 -4.46
N LEU A 97 -7.57 3.28 -4.82
CA LEU A 97 -6.26 3.43 -4.17
C LEU A 97 -6.38 4.06 -2.79
N VAL A 98 -7.41 4.90 -2.59
CA VAL A 98 -7.71 5.57 -1.32
C VAL A 98 -9.21 5.46 -1.06
N LYS A 99 -9.56 5.18 0.20
CA LYS A 99 -10.94 5.19 0.70
C LYS A 99 -11.11 6.25 1.78
N THR A 100 -12.31 6.78 1.87
CA THR A 100 -12.70 7.65 2.97
C THR A 100 -13.36 6.80 4.06
N LYS A 101 -12.90 6.93 5.30
CA LYS A 101 -13.48 6.32 6.49
C LYS A 101 -13.84 7.43 7.47
N ARG A 102 -14.99 7.31 8.12
CA ARG A 102 -15.37 8.22 9.21
C ARG A 102 -14.65 7.78 10.49
N ASN A 103 -13.88 8.67 11.09
CA ASN A 103 -13.20 8.43 12.36
C ASN A 103 -14.19 8.53 13.54
N SER A 104 -13.70 8.24 14.75
CA SER A 104 -14.47 8.31 16.00
C SER A 104 -15.10 9.68 16.27
N ASP A 105 -14.48 10.77 15.79
CA ASP A 105 -14.96 12.15 15.93
C ASP A 105 -15.94 12.57 14.83
N GLY A 106 -16.28 11.66 13.90
CA GLY A 106 -17.22 11.92 12.81
C GLY A 106 -16.60 12.61 11.58
N GLN A 107 -15.30 12.91 11.62
CA GLN A 107 -14.54 13.48 10.51
C GLN A 107 -14.19 12.44 9.45
N GLU A 108 -14.02 12.90 8.21
CA GLU A 108 -13.63 12.05 7.09
C GLU A 108 -12.11 11.95 6.96
N CYS A 109 -11.60 10.75 7.21
CA CYS A 109 -10.19 10.40 7.09
C CYS A 109 -9.94 9.57 5.83
N LEU A 110 -8.78 9.77 5.22
CA LEU A 110 -8.28 9.06 4.05
C LEU A 110 -7.42 7.89 4.50
N ASN A 111 -7.70 6.70 3.99
CA ASN A 111 -6.88 5.50 4.19
C ASN A 111 -6.62 4.77 2.87
N ILE A 112 -5.53 4.02 2.84
CA ILE A 112 -5.19 3.13 1.72
C ILE A 112 -5.64 1.71 2.10
N PRO A 113 -6.50 1.06 1.28
CA PRO A 113 -7.08 -0.25 1.59
C PRO A 113 -6.10 -1.40 1.30
N LEU A 114 -4.88 -1.29 1.82
CA LEU A 114 -3.83 -2.31 1.74
C LEU A 114 -3.36 -2.68 3.15
N SER A 115 -2.87 -3.90 3.32
CA SER A 115 -2.22 -4.27 4.58
C SER A 115 -0.95 -3.43 4.80
N PRO A 116 -0.53 -3.20 6.06
CA PRO A 116 0.67 -2.42 6.36
C PRO A 116 1.92 -2.93 5.63
N ASP A 117 2.08 -4.25 5.52
CA ASP A 117 3.22 -4.86 4.83
C ASP A 117 3.16 -4.61 3.32
N ALA A 118 1.98 -4.76 2.70
CA ALA A 118 1.79 -4.50 1.28
C ALA A 118 1.97 -3.02 0.94
N LEU A 119 1.52 -2.12 1.82
CA LEU A 119 1.70 -0.68 1.68
C LEU A 119 3.17 -0.27 1.75
N LYS A 120 3.94 -0.83 2.70
CA LYS A 120 5.39 -0.60 2.80
C LYS A 120 6.12 -1.06 1.55
N GLN A 121 5.79 -2.25 1.02
CA GLN A 121 6.38 -2.74 -0.22
C GLN A 121 6.04 -1.82 -1.40
N LEU A 122 4.77 -1.40 -1.52
CA LEU A 122 4.34 -0.47 -2.57
C LEU A 122 5.11 0.86 -2.53
N VAL A 123 5.32 1.44 -1.35
CA VAL A 123 6.10 2.70 -1.21
C VAL A 123 7.56 2.50 -1.61
N LEU A 124 8.16 1.35 -1.27
CA LEU A 124 9.53 1.00 -1.69
C LEU A 124 9.63 0.90 -3.21
N ASP A 125 8.67 0.24 -3.86
CA ASP A 125 8.63 0.06 -5.32
C ASP A 125 8.46 1.40 -6.07
N LEU A 126 7.74 2.37 -5.48
CA LEU A 126 7.56 3.71 -6.05
C LEU A 126 8.78 4.63 -5.89
N ASN A 127 9.80 4.22 -5.14
CA ASN A 127 11.04 4.96 -4.94
C ASN A 127 12.18 4.43 -5.84
N GLN A 128 11.92 3.40 -6.66
CA GLN A 128 12.84 2.86 -7.66
C GLN A 128 12.67 3.54 -9.01
#